data_AF-A0A8J6UKE5-F1
#
_entry.id   AF-A0A8J6UKE5-F1
#
_cell.length_a   1.000
_cell.length_b   1.000
_cell.length_c   1.000
_cell.angle_alpha   90.00
_cell.angle_beta   90.00
_cell.angle_gamma   90.00
#
_symmetry.space_group_name_H-M   'P 1'
#
loop_
_entity.id
_entity.type
_entity.pdbx_description
1 polymer ?
#
loop_
_entity_poly.entity_id
_entity_poly.type
_entity_poly.pdbx_seq_one_letter_code
_entity_poly.pdbx_strand_id
1 'polypeptide(L)' 'MMPARKLTIRLPEEEIEFAKEYALRNGISVTEMIDRYLKNLRKQTRAELHPDIQRFSGIISSNIDAEIAYHEALEEKHR' A
#
# COMPACT_ATOMS: atom_id res chain seq x y z
N MET A 1 -21.03 -6.73 -12.83
CA MET A 1 -20.86 -5.31 -12.46
C MET A 1 -20.48 -5.27 -10.98
N MET A 2 -19.37 -4.64 -10.59
CA MET A 2 -19.03 -4.47 -9.16
C MET A 2 -19.99 -3.44 -8.55
N PRO A 3 -20.54 -3.67 -7.33
CA PRO A 3 -21.51 -2.76 -6.75
C PRO A 3 -20.86 -1.42 -6.37
N ALA A 4 -21.44 -0.31 -6.85
CA ALA A 4 -21.02 1.04 -6.48
C ALA A 4 -21.92 1.57 -5.35
N ARG A 5 -21.34 2.32 -4.40
CA ARG A 5 -22.06 3.02 -3.32
C ARG A 5 -21.65 4.49 -3.30
N LYS A 6 -22.57 5.37 -2.91
CA LYS A 6 -22.30 6.81 -2.78
C LYS A 6 -21.64 7.11 -1.44
N LEU A 7 -20.49 7.79 -1.49
CA LEU A 7 -19.80 8.36 -0.34
C LEU A 7 -19.83 9.89 -0.48
N THR A 8 -20.18 10.60 0.59
CA THR A 8 -20.14 12.07 0.64
C THR A 8 -19.16 12.47 1.72
N ILE A 9 -18.16 13.27 1.37
CA ILE A 9 -17.13 13.78 2.27
C ILE A 9 -17.17 15.31 2.29
N ARG A 10 -16.81 15.90 3.43
CA ARG A 10 -16.58 17.35 3.53
C ARG A 10 -15.10 17.60 3.31
N LEU A 11 -14.78 18.52 2.41
CA LEU A 11 -13.43 18.98 2.11
C LEU A 11 -13.43 20.51 2.11
N PRO A 12 -12.28 21.15 2.37
CA PRO A 12 -12.12 22.58 2.12
C PRO A 12 -12.50 22.93 0.68
N GLU A 13 -13.07 24.12 0.48
CA GLU A 13 -13.53 24.56 -0.85
C GLU A 13 -12.38 24.60 -1.86
N GLU A 14 -11.20 25.06 -1.44
CA GLU A 14 -9.98 25.08 -2.27
C GLU A 14 -9.56 23.70 -2.78
N GLU A 15 -9.71 22.66 -1.96
CA GLU A 15 -9.39 21.27 -2.34
C GLU A 15 -10.39 20.71 -3.36
N ILE A 16 -11.67 21.11 -3.24
CA ILE A 16 -12.71 20.72 -4.19
C ILE A 16 -12.45 21.35 -5.57
N GLU A 17 -12.11 22.63 -5.60
CA GLU A 17 -11.80 23.33 -6.85
C GLU A 17 -10.51 22.79 -7.49
N PHE A 18 -9.47 22.56 -6.70
CA PHE A 18 -8.25 21.92 -7.17
C PHE A 18 -8.54 20.56 -7.83
N ALA A 19 -9.33 19.70 -7.17
CA ALA A 19 -9.67 18.38 -7.70
C ALA A 19 -10.43 18.46 -9.03
N LYS A 20 -11.36 19.42 -9.17
CA LYS A 20 -12.09 19.66 -10.42
C LYS A 20 -11.16 20.12 -11.54
N GLU A 21 -10.31 21.11 -11.28
CA GLU A 21 -9.35 21.60 -12.27
C GLU A 21 -8.39 20.51 -12.71
N TYR A 22 -7.85 19.74 -11.76
CA TYR A 22 -6.94 18.64 -12.06
C TYR A 22 -7.61 17.61 -12.96
N ALA A 23 -8.84 17.20 -12.63
CA ALA A 23 -9.59 16.23 -13.40
C ALA A 23 -9.85 16.74 -14.83
N LEU A 24 -10.26 18.01 -14.97
CA LEU A 24 -10.50 18.67 -16.26
C LEU A 24 -9.23 18.71 -17.12
N ARG A 25 -8.09 19.16 -16.56
CA ARG A 25 -6.81 19.24 -17.27
C ARG A 25 -6.31 17.87 -17.75
N ASN A 26 -6.64 16.81 -17.00
CA ASN A 26 -6.25 15.43 -17.33
C ASN A 26 -7.32 14.66 -18.13
N GLY A 27 -8.43 15.30 -18.52
CA GLY A 27 -9.49 14.68 -19.31
C GLY A 27 -10.21 13.53 -18.60
N ILE A 28 -10.28 13.56 -17.27
CA ILE A 28 -10.94 12.55 -16.45
C ILE A 28 -12.01 13.18 -15.55
N SER A 29 -12.89 12.35 -14.99
CA SER A 29 -13.82 12.81 -13.94
C SER A 29 -13.15 12.80 -12.57
N VAL A 30 -13.68 13.58 -11.63
CA VAL A 30 -13.25 13.53 -10.21
C VAL A 30 -13.45 12.12 -9.64
N THR A 31 -14.54 11.43 -10.01
CA THR A 31 -14.77 10.03 -9.60
C THR A 31 -13.66 9.11 -10.09
N GLU A 32 -13.25 9.24 -11.35
CA GLU A 32 -12.17 8.43 -11.95
C GLU A 32 -10.81 8.76 -11.30
N MET A 33 -10.55 10.03 -11.00
CA MET A 33 -9.36 10.46 -10.26
C MET A 33 -9.27 9.76 -8.90
N ILE A 34 -10.36 9.80 -8.12
CA ILE A 34 -10.42 9.17 -6.80
C ILE A 34 -10.35 7.64 -6.91
N ASP A 35 -11.02 7.02 -7.88
CA ASP A 35 -10.96 5.57 -8.09
C ASP A 35 -9.53 5.09 -8.40
N ARG A 36 -8.81 5.80 -9.28
CA ARG A 36 -7.38 5.52 -9.56
C ARG A 36 -6.51 5.64 -8.33
N TYR A 37 -6.71 6.71 -7.56
CA TYR A 37 -5.96 6.92 -6.33
C TYR A 37 -6.21 5.78 -5.33
N LEU A 38 -7.46 5.40 -5.10
CA LEU A 38 -7.83 4.30 -4.20
C LEU A 38 -7.30 2.95 -4.68
N LYS A 39 -7.30 2.68 -5.99
CA LYS A 39 -6.68 1.48 -6.57
C LYS A 39 -5.18 1.45 -6.34
N ASN A 40 -4.49 2.57 -6.52
CA ASN A 40 -3.05 2.67 -6.28
C ASN A 40 -2.73 2.50 -4.80
N LEU A 41 -3.49 3.13 -3.90
CA LEU A 41 -3.33 2.98 -2.46
C LEU A 41 -3.51 1.52 -2.04
N ARG A 42 -4.53 0.81 -2.57
CA ARG A 42 -4.72 -0.63 -2.34
C ARG A 42 -3.55 -1.47 -2.83
N LYS A 43 -2.95 -1.13 -3.99
CA LYS A 43 -1.77 -1.84 -4.49
C LYS A 43 -0.57 -1.66 -3.55
N GLN A 44 -0.37 -0.45 -3.02
CA GLN A 44 0.70 -0.16 -2.08
C GLN A 44 0.48 -0.84 -0.73
N THR A 45 -0.74 -0.82 -0.19
CA THR A 45 -1.07 -1.47 1.09
C THR A 45 -1.08 -2.99 0.98
N ARG A 46 -1.45 -3.54 -0.18
CA ARG A 46 -1.41 -5.00 -0.43
C ARG A 46 -0.02 -5.49 -0.84
N ALA A 47 0.91 -4.58 -1.14
CA ALA A 47 2.32 -4.90 -1.25
C ALA A 47 2.93 -5.10 0.16
N GLU A 48 2.38 -6.05 0.93
CA GLU A 48 3.31 -6.95 1.61
C GLU A 48 4.15 -7.56 0.48
N LEU A 49 5.46 -7.34 0.53
CA LEU A 49 6.40 -7.94 -0.44
C LEU A 49 6.00 -9.41 -0.64
N HIS A 50 5.96 -9.88 -1.89
CA HIS A 50 5.70 -11.30 -2.18
C HIS A 50 6.63 -12.16 -1.28
N PRO A 51 6.17 -13.28 -0.69
CA PRO A 51 6.98 -14.05 0.27
C PRO A 51 8.39 -14.39 -0.23
N ASP A 52 8.51 -14.63 -1.54
CA ASP A 52 9.81 -14.88 -2.18
C ASP A 52 10.71 -13.63 -2.20
N ILE A 53 10.14 -12.44 -2.44
CA ILE A 53 10.89 -11.18 -2.38
C ILE A 53 11.28 -10.87 -0.93
N GLN A 54 10.41 -11.14 0.06
CA GLN A 54 10.79 -11.03 1.48
C GLN A 54 12.00 -11.93 1.78
N ARG A 55 11.94 -13.21 1.37
CA ARG A 55 13.04 -14.18 1.54
C ARG A 55 14.35 -13.73 0.90
N PHE A 56 14.34 -13.15 -0.30
CA PHE A 56 15.56 -12.71 -0.99
C PHE A 56 16.04 -11.31 -0.59
N SER A 57 15.18 -10.46 -0.02
CA SER A 57 15.52 -9.09 0.35
C SER A 57 16.40 -8.97 1.60
N GLY A 58 16.60 -10.06 2.34
CA GLY A 58 17.34 -10.04 3.61
C GLY A 58 16.65 -9.22 4.72
N ILE A 59 15.39 -8.82 4.51
CA ILE A 59 14.60 -8.11 5.51
C ILE A 59 14.13 -9.14 6.54
N ILE A 60 14.70 -9.08 7.75
CA ILE A 60 14.25 -9.88 8.87
C ILE A 60 12.93 -9.28 9.37
N SER A 61 11.88 -10.10 9.36
CA SER A 61 10.56 -9.71 9.87
C SER A 61 10.68 -9.28 11.34
N SER A 62 10.02 -8.19 11.71
CA SER A 62 10.00 -7.67 13.09
C SER A 62 9.32 -8.61 14.10
N ASN A 63 8.72 -9.70 13.62
CA ASN A 63 8.14 -10.76 14.45
C ASN A 63 9.15 -11.88 14.80
N ILE A 64 10.39 -11.80 14.31
CA ILE A 64 11.46 -12.74 14.64
C ILE A 64 12.34 -12.07 15.69
N ASP A 65 12.54 -12.76 16.82
CA ASP A 65 13.60 -12.41 17.76
C ASP A 65 14.95 -12.82 17.15
N ALA A 66 15.64 -11.82 16.59
CA ALA A 66 16.88 -12.04 15.84
C ALA A 66 18.01 -12.61 16.71
N GLU A 67 17.99 -12.36 18.02
CA GLU A 67 19.01 -12.85 18.94
C GLU A 67 18.85 -14.37 19.14
N ILE A 68 17.63 -14.83 19.41
CA ILE A 68 17.32 -16.25 19.58
C ILE A 68 17.63 -17.03 18.30
N ALA A 69 17.15 -16.53 17.15
CA ALA A 69 17.35 -17.20 15.86
C ALA A 69 18.84 -17.29 15.46
N TYR A 70 19.65 -16.30 15.86
CA TYR A 70 21.09 -16.33 15.63
C TYR A 70 21.78 -17.39 16.49
N HIS A 71 21.42 -17.49 17.78
CA HIS A 71 21.98 -18.48 18.69
C HIS A 71 21.66 -19.92 18.25
N GLU A 72 20.41 -20.20 17.87
CA GLU A 72 19.99 -21.52 17.37
C GLU A 72 20.78 -21.93 16.10
N ALA A 73 20.92 -21.00 15.14
CA ALA A 73 21.69 -21.26 13.92
C ALA A 73 23.18 -21.52 14.20
N LEU A 74 23.75 -20.89 15.22
CA LEU A 74 25.14 -21.11 15.63
C LEU A 74 25.30 -22.49 16.28
N GLU A 75 24.37 -22.89 17.14
CA GLU A 75 24.36 -24.23 17.75
C GLU A 75 24.21 -25.35 16.71
N GLU A 76 23.39 -25.15 15.68
CA GLU A 76 23.22 -26.12 14.58
C GLU A 76 24.50 -26.25 13.73
N LYS A 77 25.21 -25.14 13.48
CA LYS A 77 26.44 -25.14 12.67
C LYS A 77 27.64 -25.78 13.38
N HIS A 78 27.66 -25.75 14.71
CA HIS A 78 28.72 -26.32 15.53
C HIS A 78 28.47 -27.78 15.97
N ARG A 79 27.40 -28.39 15.45
CA ARG A 79 27.08 -29.81 15.61
C ARG A 79 27.50 -30.59 14.36
#